data_AF-A0A1X9ME99-F1
#
_entry.id   AF-A0A1X9ME99-F1
#
_cell.length_a   1.000
_cell.length_b   1.000
_cell.length_c   1.000
_cell.angle_alpha   90.00
_cell.angle_beta   90.00
_cell.angle_gamma   90.00
#
_symmetry.space_group_name_H-M   'P 1'
#
loop_
_entity.id
_entity.type
_entity.pdbx_description
1 polymer ?
#
loop_
_entity_poly.entity_id
_entity_poly.type
_entity_poly.pdbx_seq_one_letter_code
_entity_poly.pdbx_strand_id
1 'polypeptide(L)'
;MNNEHEPLTYFEKLENVYILLETKQMLEAKLKESQASIQEKSILEDDLRKIHEEILEYTNGYQIEPEQMSVSSLFNPGIDADNE
;
A
#
# COMPACT_ATOMS: atom_id res chain seq x y z
N MET A 1 -28.94 6.87 -6.41
CA MET A 1 -27.64 7.36 -6.91
C MET A 1 -26.71 6.17 -6.80
N ASN A 2 -26.55 5.43 -7.90
CA ASN A 2 -25.67 4.26 -7.93
C ASN A 2 -24.27 4.80 -8.23
N ASN A 3 -23.47 5.04 -7.19
CA ASN A 3 -22.04 5.27 -7.37
C ASN A 3 -21.39 3.89 -7.55
N GLU A 4 -21.61 3.30 -8.73
CA GLU A 4 -20.79 2.22 -9.23
C GLU A 4 -19.45 2.87 -9.58
N HIS A 5 -18.55 2.97 -8.59
CA HIS A 5 -17.16 3.31 -8.88
C HIS A 5 -16.68 2.30 -9.91
N GLU A 6 -16.36 2.77 -11.11
CA GLU A 6 -15.76 1.90 -12.13
C GLU A 6 -14.55 1.20 -11.49
N PRO A 7 -14.40 -0.12 -11.71
CA PRO A 7 -13.27 -0.84 -11.15
C PRO A 7 -11.98 -0.21 -11.68
N LEU A 8 -11.06 0.13 -10.78
CA LEU A 8 -9.77 0.70 -11.14
C LEU A 8 -9.06 -0.20 -12.16
N THR A 9 -8.46 0.43 -13.15
CA THR A 9 -7.56 -0.24 -14.09
C THR A 9 -6.34 -0.77 -13.36
N TYR A 10 -5.66 -1.75 -13.97
CA TYR A 10 -4.42 -2.31 -13.43
C TYR A 10 -3.37 -1.21 -13.15
N PHE A 11 -3.24 -0.24 -14.06
CA PHE A 11 -2.30 0.86 -13.91
C PHE A 11 -2.65 1.77 -12.72
N GLU A 12 -3.93 2.12 -12.55
CA GLU A 12 -4.38 2.93 -11.40
C GLU A 12 -4.18 2.20 -10.07
N LYS A 13 -4.40 0.88 -10.03
CA LYS A 13 -4.08 0.07 -8.84
C LYS A 13 -2.59 0.12 -8.51
N LEU A 14 -1.72 0.03 -9.51
CA LEU A 14 -0.27 0.15 -9.30
C LEU A 14 0.15 1.53 -8.80
N GLU A 15 -0.41 2.59 -9.38
CA GLU A 15 -0.15 3.97 -8.95
C GLU A 15 -0.59 4.16 -7.49
N ASN A 16 -1.77 3.67 -7.12
CA ASN A 16 -2.26 3.72 -5.75
C ASN A 16 -1.36 2.94 -4.78
N VAL A 17 -0.91 1.74 -5.14
CA VAL A 17 0.03 0.94 -4.34
C VAL A 17 1.34 1.70 -4.13
N TYR A 18 1.88 2.34 -5.17
CA TYR A 18 3.10 3.14 -5.05
C TYR A 18 2.92 4.30 -4.07
N ILE A 19 1.84 5.06 -4.20
CA ILE A 19 1.52 6.19 -3.29
C ILE A 19 1.38 5.71 -1.84
N LEU A 20 0.70 4.58 -1.63
CA LEU A 20 0.50 3.99 -0.31
C LEU A 20 1.82 3.54 0.33
N LEU A 21 2.77 3.03 -0.46
CA LEU A 21 4.08 2.63 0.04
C LEU A 21 4.95 3.82 0.42
N GLU A 22 4.98 4.87 -0.41
CA GLU A 22 5.66 6.12 -0.07
C GLU A 22 5.07 6.72 1.22
N THR A 23 3.73 6.71 1.33
CA THR A 23 3.02 7.19 2.53
C THR A 23 3.37 6.35 3.76
N LYS A 24 3.37 5.01 3.63
CA LYS A 24 3.77 4.08 4.69
C LYS A 24 5.18 4.41 5.20
N GLN A 25 6.15 4.56 4.30
CA GLN A 25 7.54 4.89 4.67
C GLN A 25 7.62 6.22 5.44
N MET A 26 6.89 7.24 5.01
CA MET A 26 6.83 8.53 5.69
C MET A 26 6.24 8.41 7.11
N LEU A 27 5.16 7.65 7.28
CA LEU A 27 4.53 7.44 8.58
C LEU A 27 5.39 6.59 9.52
N GLU A 28 6.07 5.57 9.01
CA GLU A 28 7.04 4.78 9.77
C GLU A 28 8.23 5.63 10.23
N ALA A 29 8.73 6.54 9.39
CA ALA A 29 9.76 7.48 9.77
C ALA A 29 9.28 8.40 10.90
N LYS A 30 8.05 8.93 10.78
CA LYS A 30 7.43 9.76 11.81
C LYS A 30 7.19 9.02 13.13
N LEU A 31 6.82 7.74 13.07
CA LEU A 31 6.64 6.90 14.26
C LEU A 31 7.97 6.67 15.02
N LYS A 32 9.09 6.59 14.28
CA LYS A 32 10.44 6.48 14.85
C LYS A 32 10.94 7.78 15.47
N GLU A 33 10.27 8.91 15.26
CA GLU A 33 10.63 10.18 15.91
C GLU A 33 10.34 10.12 17.42
N SER A 34 11.36 10.42 18.22
CA SER A 34 11.31 10.30 19.69
C SER A 34 10.34 11.29 20.36
N GLN A 35 9.86 12.30 19.63
CA GLN A 35 9.04 13.39 20.17
C GLN A 35 7.53 13.16 20.06
N ALA A 36 7.08 12.13 19.34
CA ALA A 36 5.65 11.85 19.20
C ALA A 36 5.03 11.41 20.54
N SER A 37 3.92 12.02 20.91
CA SER A 37 3.10 11.62 22.06
C SER A 37 2.54 10.20 21.89
N ILE A 38 2.14 9.56 22.99
CA ILE A 38 1.52 8.22 22.95
C ILE A 38 0.28 8.21 22.05
N GLN A 39 -0.50 9.29 22.07
CA GLN A 39 -1.72 9.39 21.27
C GLN A 39 -1.41 9.57 19.77
N GLU A 40 -0.39 10.36 19.43
CA GLU A 40 0.07 10.46 18.04
C GLU A 40 0.62 9.13 17.53
N LYS A 41 1.37 8.39 18.36
CA LYS A 41 1.86 7.05 18.00
C LYS A 41 0.71 6.09 17.72
N SER A 42 -0.31 6.07 18.57
CA SER A 42 -1.50 5.21 18.36
C SER A 42 -2.25 5.55 17.08
N ILE A 43 -2.33 6.83 16.70
CA ILE A 43 -2.95 7.25 15.43
C ILE A 43 -2.10 6.78 14.24
N LEU A 44 -0.78 6.98 14.30
CA LEU A 44 0.14 6.54 13.26
C LEU A 44 0.11 5.01 13.06
N GLU A 45 0.03 4.24 14.14
CA GLU A 45 -0.09 2.78 14.08
C GLU A 45 -1.41 2.34 13.43
N ASP A 46 -2.53 3.01 13.73
CA ASP A 46 -3.83 2.72 13.11
C ASP A 46 -3.85 3.08 11.62
N ASP A 47 -3.24 4.19 11.24
CA ASP A 47 -3.13 4.60 9.83
C ASP A 47 -2.19 3.67 9.05
N LEU A 48 -1.07 3.25 9.64
CA LEU A 48 -0.19 2.23 9.05
C LEU A 48 -0.91 0.91 8.83
N ARG A 49 -1.78 0.49 9.77
CA ARG A 49 -2.61 -0.71 9.63
C ARG A 49 -3.58 -0.58 8.44
N LYS A 50 -4.28 0.55 8.32
CA LYS A 50 -5.21 0.80 7.19
C LYS A 50 -4.49 0.79 5.84
N ILE A 51 -3.34 1.44 5.76
CA ILE A 51 -2.53 1.46 4.53
C ILE A 51 -2.10 0.04 4.15
N HIS A 52 -1.72 -0.78 5.13
CA HIS A 52 -1.39 -2.18 4.87
C HIS A 52 -2.58 -2.97 4.32
N GLU A 53 -3.77 -2.79 4.90
CA GLU A 53 -5.01 -3.42 4.42
C GLU A 53 -5.34 -2.99 2.99
N GLU A 54 -5.19 -1.70 2.66
CA GLU A 54 -5.47 -1.17 1.32
C GLU A 54 -4.46 -1.65 0.27
N ILE A 55 -3.18 -1.76 0.61
CA ILE A 55 -2.18 -2.38 -0.26
C ILE A 55 -2.57 -3.82 -0.59
N LEU A 56 -2.96 -4.61 0.42
CA LEU A 56 -3.39 -6.00 0.21
C LEU A 56 -4.63 -6.09 -0.69
N GLU A 57 -5.55 -5.15 -0.60
CA GLU A 57 -6.72 -5.10 -1.48
C GLU A 57 -6.32 -4.86 -2.95
N TYR A 58 -5.40 -3.93 -3.21
CA TYR A 58 -4.91 -3.67 -4.57
C TYR A 58 -4.01 -4.79 -5.12
N THR A 59 -3.37 -5.56 -4.25
CA THR A 59 -2.44 -6.63 -4.62
C THR A 59 -3.05 -8.03 -4.49
N ASN A 60 -4.37 -8.16 -4.32
CA ASN A 60 -5.04 -9.45 -4.12
C ASN A 60 -4.41 -10.31 -3.00
N GLY A 61 -3.91 -9.67 -1.94
CA GLY A 61 -3.30 -10.33 -0.78
C GLY A 61 -1.80 -10.60 -0.89
N TYR A 62 -1.14 -10.22 -1.99
CA TYR A 62 0.32 -10.33 -2.08
C TYR A 62 0.98 -9.30 -1.16
N GLN A 63 1.79 -9.78 -0.21
CA GLN A 63 2.63 -8.91 0.61
C GLN A 63 3.74 -8.33 -0.26
N ILE A 64 3.80 -7.00 -0.35
CA ILE A 64 4.90 -6.34 -1.02
C ILE A 64 5.76 -5.61 0.00
N GLU A 65 7.02 -6.08 0.11
CA GLU A 65 8.02 -5.43 0.93
C GLU A 65 8.64 -4.24 0.18
N PRO A 66 8.83 -3.08 0.83
CA PRO A 66 9.36 -1.88 0.17
C PRO A 66 10.72 -2.11 -0.50
N GLU A 67 11.55 -2.97 0.10
CA GLU A 67 12.91 -3.29 -0.39
C GLU A 67 12.91 -4.17 -1.65
N GLN A 68 11.79 -4.84 -1.94
CA GLN A 68 11.64 -5.74 -3.10
C GLN A 68 11.00 -5.03 -4.30
N MET A 69 10.50 -3.82 -4.09
CA MET A 69 9.79 -3.06 -5.10
C MET A 69 10.74 -2.15 -5.87
N SER A 70 11.49 -2.73 -6.81
CA SER A 70 11.82 -1.94 -8.01
C SER A 70 10.50 -1.62 -8.69
N VAL A 71 10.30 -0.38 -9.15
CA VAL A 71 9.17 -0.01 -10.03
C VAL A 71 9.00 -1.05 -11.15
N SER A 72 10.10 -1.63 -11.64
CA SER A 72 10.10 -2.71 -12.64
C SER A 72 9.34 -3.98 -12.22
N SER A 73 9.35 -4.34 -10.94
CA SER A 73 8.72 -5.57 -10.41
C SER A 73 7.19 -5.44 -10.33
N LEU A 74 6.67 -4.22 -10.13
CA LEU A 74 5.24 -3.92 -10.20
C LEU A 74 4.68 -4.01 -11.63
N PHE A 75 5.52 -3.80 -12.63
CA PHE A 75 5.15 -3.85 -14.05
C PHE A 75 5.31 -5.24 -14.68
N ASN A 76 5.41 -6.33 -13.90
CA ASN A 76 5.49 -7.67 -14.48
C ASN A 76 4.08 -8.29 -14.62
N PRO A 77 3.47 -8.30 -15.82
CA PRO A 77 2.16 -8.94 -16.06
C PRO A 77 2.20 -10.48 -15.91
N GLY A 78 3.37 -11.07 -15.64
CA GLY A 78 3.52 -12.52 -15.42
C GLY A 78 3.05 -13.03 -14.06
N ILE A 79 2.60 -12.18 -13.14
CA ILE A 79 2.07 -12.61 -11.84
C ILE A 79 0.68 -13.27 -11.97
N ASP A 80 -0.03 -13.07 -13.08
CA ASP A 80 -1.30 -13.75 -13.39
C ASP A 80 -1.13 -15.08 -14.14
N ALA A 81 0.10 -15.59 -14.33
CA ALA A 81 0.37 -16.71 -15.23
C ALA A 81 0.66 -18.07 -14.56
N ASP A 82 0.38 -18.27 -13.27
CA ASP A 82 0.60 -19.57 -12.59
C ASP A 82 -0.55 -19.94 -11.62
N ASN A 83 -1.79 -19.91 -12.11
CA ASN A 83 -2.89 -20.72 -11.56
C ASN A 83 -3.73 -21.33 -12.71
N GLU A 84 -3.14 -22.31 -13.41
CA GLU A 84 -3.88 -23.40 -14.07
C GLU A 84 -3.47 -24.74 -13.46
#